data_AF-A0A1V5UHA1-F1
#
_entry.id   AF-A0A1V5UHA1-F1
#
_cell.length_a   1.000
_cell.length_b   1.000
_cell.length_c   1.000
_cell.angle_alpha   90.00
_cell.angle_beta   90.00
_cell.angle_gamma   90.00
#
_symmetry.space_group_name_H-M   'P 1'
#
loop_
_entity.id
_entity.type
_entity.pdbx_description
1 polymer ?
#
loop_
_entity_poly.entity_id
_entity_poly.type
_entity_poly.pdbx_seq_one_letter_code
_entity_poly.pdbx_strand_id
1 'polypeptide(L)'
;MLTEEKIKAAFDRAVERENRNLSQYAHKTGVPYTIIHNLKSGKTGFSRMTVATLSRMFPEMRVFFFREDFPAGGVVSVGGANLAPIANGSHADASVHVGEPVSRPKKPDDGNRPIDRDELETQFLNAEEFSPDEKIKILLFLKNKVK
;
A
#
# COMPACT_ATOMS: atom_id res chain seq x y z
N MET A 1 -1.99 16.13 9.07
CA MET A 1 -3.45 15.93 9.14
C MET A 1 -3.89 14.88 8.10
N LEU A 2 -3.38 13.64 8.19
CA LEU A 2 -3.61 12.61 7.16
C LEU A 2 -5.05 12.06 7.12
N THR A 3 -5.82 12.25 8.19
CA THR A 3 -7.14 11.61 8.36
C THR A 3 -8.25 12.40 7.64
N GLU A 4 -8.23 13.73 7.70
CA GLU A 4 -9.28 14.57 7.10
C GLU A 4 -9.22 14.56 5.56
N GLU A 5 -8.01 14.60 4.99
CA GLU A 5 -7.82 14.48 3.54
C GLU A 5 -8.32 13.13 3.00
N LYS A 6 -8.07 12.04 3.73
CA LYS A 6 -8.58 10.71 3.38
C LYS A 6 -10.09 10.63 3.45
N ILE A 7 -10.71 11.23 4.47
CA ILE A 7 -12.17 11.27 4.60
C ILE A 7 -12.77 12.11 3.46
N LYS A 8 -12.17 13.26 3.11
CA LYS A 8 -12.59 14.08 1.99
C LYS A 8 -12.51 13.33 0.66
N ALA A 9 -11.40 12.64 0.39
CA ALA A 9 -11.24 11.83 -0.81
C ALA A 9 -12.26 10.68 -0.87
N ALA A 10 -12.56 10.04 0.26
CA ALA A 10 -13.59 9.01 0.35
C ALA A 10 -14.99 9.58 0.09
N PHE A 11 -15.29 10.77 0.63
CA PHE A 11 -16.54 11.49 0.38
C PHE A 11 -16.70 11.83 -1.10
N ASP A 12 -15.68 12.40 -1.73
CA ASP A 12 -15.74 12.75 -3.15
C ASP A 12 -15.96 11.50 -4.01
N ARG A 13 -15.29 10.37 -3.72
CA ARG A 13 -15.56 9.10 -4.40
C ARG A 13 -16.99 8.59 -4.17
N ALA A 14 -17.53 8.74 -2.97
CA ALA A 14 -18.90 8.32 -2.66
C ALA A 14 -19.93 9.15 -3.44
N VAL A 15 -19.69 10.46 -3.57
CA VAL A 15 -20.52 11.38 -4.35
C VAL A 15 -20.41 11.10 -5.86
N GLU A 16 -19.22 10.81 -6.38
CA GLU A 16 -19.03 10.43 -7.79
C GLU A 16 -19.78 9.14 -8.15
N ARG A 17 -19.86 8.16 -7.24
CA ARG A 17 -20.66 6.94 -7.44
C ARG A 17 -22.16 7.21 -7.59
N GLU A 18 -22.65 8.32 -7.05
CA GLU A 18 -24.04 8.77 -7.19
C GLU A 18 -24.18 9.83 -8.31
N ASN A 19 -23.30 9.83 -9.31
CA ASN A 19 -23.29 10.78 -10.44
C ASN A 19 -23.27 12.26 -9.99
N ARG A 20 -22.57 12.55 -8.89
CA ARG A 20 -22.52 13.89 -8.26
C ARG A 20 -23.87 14.42 -7.77
N ASN A 21 -24.89 13.56 -7.66
CA ASN A 21 -26.18 13.93 -7.11
C ASN A 21 -26.15 13.91 -5.56
N LEU A 22 -25.90 15.07 -4.97
CA LEU A 22 -25.87 15.23 -3.51
C LEU A 22 -27.22 14.92 -2.83
N SER A 23 -28.34 15.12 -3.52
CA SER A 23 -29.67 14.82 -3.00
C SER A 23 -29.89 13.31 -2.89
N GLN A 24 -29.51 12.57 -3.93
CA GLN A 24 -29.54 11.11 -3.92
C GLN A 24 -28.60 10.52 -2.86
N TYR A 25 -27.38 11.07 -2.74
CA TYR A 25 -26.44 10.63 -1.71
C TYR A 25 -26.97 10.91 -0.29
N ALA A 26 -27.57 12.07 -0.05
CA ALA A 26 -28.23 12.42 1.21
C ALA A 26 -29.37 11.44 1.55
N HIS A 27 -30.21 11.11 0.56
CA HIS A 27 -31.30 10.15 0.74
C HIS A 27 -30.78 8.75 1.09
N LYS A 28 -29.77 8.27 0.35
CA LYS A 28 -29.16 6.95 0.54
C LYS A 28 -28.48 6.78 1.90
N THR A 29 -27.80 7.83 2.36
CA THR A 29 -27.07 7.80 3.65
C THR A 29 -27.95 8.20 4.84
N GLY A 30 -29.16 8.71 4.60
CA GLY A 30 -30.02 9.27 5.65
C GLY A 30 -29.43 10.50 6.34
N VAL A 31 -28.44 11.15 5.71
CA VAL A 31 -27.83 12.38 6.21
C VAL A 31 -28.50 13.58 5.56
N PRO A 32 -28.91 14.61 6.34
CA PRO A 32 -29.53 15.81 5.79
C PRO A 32 -28.72 16.44 4.66
N TYR A 33 -29.41 16.80 3.57
CA TYR A 33 -28.79 17.42 2.39
C TYR A 33 -27.95 18.65 2.74
N THR A 34 -28.43 19.47 3.68
CA THR A 34 -27.71 20.67 4.14
C THR A 34 -26.31 20.35 4.67
N ILE A 35 -26.15 19.22 5.36
CA ILE A 35 -24.85 18.77 5.87
C ILE A 35 -23.95 18.34 4.70
N ILE A 36 -24.47 17.51 3.79
CA ILE A 36 -23.74 17.05 2.60
C ILE A 36 -23.29 18.23 1.71
N HIS A 37 -24.17 19.20 1.51
CA HIS A 37 -23.88 20.41 0.75
C HIS A 37 -22.80 21.28 1.43
N ASN A 38 -22.87 21.44 2.75
CA ASN A 38 -21.86 22.20 3.51
C ASN A 38 -20.49 21.52 3.51
N LEU A 39 -20.46 20.18 3.51
CA LEU A 39 -19.23 19.40 3.34
C LEU A 39 -18.63 19.57 1.95
N LYS A 40 -19.45 19.49 0.90
CA LYS A 40 -18.97 19.66 -0.49
C LYS A 40 -18.45 21.08 -0.76
N SER A 41 -19.12 22.09 -0.20
CA SER A 41 -18.72 23.49 -0.32
C SER A 41 -17.59 23.91 0.63
N GLY A 42 -17.13 23.02 1.52
CA GLY A 42 -16.07 23.31 2.49
C GLY A 42 -16.48 24.26 3.62
N LYS A 43 -17.77 24.59 3.76
CA LYS A 43 -18.30 25.44 4.84
C LYS A 43 -18.19 24.75 6.21
N THR A 44 -18.21 23.43 6.23
CA THR A 44 -18.03 22.61 7.44
C THR A 44 -16.93 21.58 7.20
N GLY A 45 -15.97 21.48 8.12
CA GLY A 45 -14.92 20.47 8.08
C GLY A 45 -15.41 19.10 8.55
N PHE A 46 -14.77 18.04 8.06
CA PHE A 46 -15.10 16.66 8.44
C PHE A 46 -14.73 16.36 9.90
N SER A 47 -13.75 17.10 10.44
CA SER A 47 -13.35 17.05 11.85
C SER A 47 -14.47 17.38 12.86
N ARG A 48 -15.49 18.13 12.43
CA ARG A 48 -16.63 18.52 13.29
C ARG A 48 -17.80 17.54 13.23
N MET A 49 -17.68 16.46 12.45
CA MET A 49 -18.74 15.48 12.33
C MET A 49 -18.74 14.50 13.51
N THR A 50 -19.93 14.10 13.93
CA THR A 50 -20.06 12.99 14.87
C THR A 50 -19.68 11.67 14.21
N VAL A 51 -19.20 10.71 15.01
CA VAL A 51 -18.93 9.35 14.55
C VAL A 51 -20.20 8.73 13.95
N ALA A 52 -21.37 8.98 14.54
CA ALA A 52 -22.65 8.50 14.01
C ALA A 52 -22.93 9.00 12.58
N THR A 53 -22.65 10.27 12.29
CA THR A 53 -22.80 10.81 10.93
C THR A 53 -21.79 10.19 9.96
N LEU A 54 -20.54 10.01 10.39
CA LEU A 54 -19.51 9.37 9.56
C LEU A 54 -19.86 7.91 9.26
N SER A 55 -20.35 7.15 10.24
CA SER A 55 -20.80 5.76 10.04
C SER A 55 -21.98 5.65 9.08
N ARG A 56 -22.89 6.63 9.05
CA ARG A 56 -23.98 6.67 8.07
C ARG A 56 -23.48 6.97 6.65
N MET A 57 -22.51 7.86 6.51
CA MET A 57 -21.93 8.22 5.22
C MET A 57 -21.03 7.12 4.65
N PHE A 58 -20.38 6.35 5.52
CA PHE A 58 -19.46 5.28 5.19
C PHE A 58 -19.85 4.00 5.95
N PRO A 59 -20.90 3.28 5.51
CA PRO A 59 -21.40 2.09 6.23
C PRO A 59 -20.36 0.96 6.34
N GLU A 60 -19.43 0.89 5.39
CA GLU A 60 -18.32 -0.08 5.40
C GLU A 60 -17.15 0.33 6.32
N MET A 61 -17.22 1.52 6.95
CA MET A 61 -16.17 2.01 7.83
C MET A 61 -16.19 1.21 9.14
N ARG A 62 -15.05 0.57 9.45
CA ARG A 62 -14.81 -0.09 10.72
C ARG A 62 -13.90 0.77 11.58
N VAL A 63 -14.30 1.01 12.82
CA VAL A 63 -13.52 1.75 13.81
C VAL A 63 -13.00 0.74 14.82
N PHE A 64 -11.69 0.69 15.00
CA PHE A 64 -11.02 -0.14 15.99
C PHE A 64 -10.45 0.79 17.06
N PHE A 65 -10.77 0.51 18.33
CA PHE A 65 -10.26 1.30 19.46
C PHE A 65 -8.89 0.82 19.92
N PHE A 66 -8.63 -0.48 19.80
CA PHE A 66 -7.37 -1.10 20.17
C PHE A 66 -6.69 -1.70 18.94
N ARG A 67 -5.36 -1.70 18.98
CA ARG A 67 -4.53 -2.23 17.88
C ARG A 67 -4.71 -3.73 17.69
N GLU A 68 -5.00 -4.45 18.77
CA GLU A 68 -5.18 -5.90 18.80
C GLU A 68 -6.47 -6.35 18.08
N ASP A 69 -7.48 -5.47 18.03
CA ASP A 69 -8.74 -5.71 17.33
C ASP A 69 -8.63 -5.48 15.81
N PHE A 70 -7.52 -4.87 15.37
CA PHE A 70 -7.28 -4.66 13.96
C PHE A 70 -7.04 -6.02 13.28
N PRO A 71 -7.75 -6.37 12.19
CA PRO A 71 -7.64 -7.68 11.59
C PRO A 71 -6.17 -7.97 11.21
N ALA A 72 -5.57 -8.90 11.95
CA ALA A 72 -4.19 -9.35 11.79
C ALA A 72 -4.08 -10.18 10.50
N GLY A 73 -4.10 -9.51 9.35
CA GLY A 73 -4.12 -10.21 8.07
C GLY A 73 -3.97 -9.37 6.80
N GLY A 74 -3.48 -8.12 6.88
CA GLY A 74 -3.36 -7.33 5.64
C GLY A 74 -2.43 -6.13 5.63
N VAL A 75 -1.92 -5.65 6.78
CA VAL A 75 -0.98 -4.52 6.77
C VAL A 75 0.03 -4.69 7.90
N VAL A 76 1.24 -5.15 7.56
CA VAL A 76 2.40 -4.96 8.43
C VAL A 76 2.73 -3.47 8.38
N SER A 77 2.38 -2.74 9.43
CA SER A 77 2.85 -1.37 9.60
C SER A 77 4.32 -1.42 10.02
N VAL A 78 5.21 -1.42 9.04
CA VAL A 78 6.62 -1.07 9.24
C VAL A 78 6.64 0.45 9.35
N GLY A 79 7.21 1.00 10.42
CA GLY A 79 7.26 2.43 10.67
C GLY A 79 7.87 3.20 9.49
N GLY A 80 7.02 3.79 8.66
CA GLY A 80 7.39 4.46 7.41
C GLY A 80 6.16 4.59 6.51
N ALA A 81 6.07 5.66 5.72
CA ALA A 81 4.87 6.08 4.98
C ALA A 81 4.50 5.20 3.77
N ASN A 82 4.65 3.87 3.87
CA ASN A 82 4.34 2.92 2.82
C ASN A 82 3.10 2.11 3.21
N LEU A 83 1.94 2.48 2.65
CA LEU A 83 0.71 1.70 2.72
C LEU A 83 0.46 1.11 1.34
N ALA A 84 0.84 -0.15 1.14
CA ALA A 84 0.46 -0.91 -0.05
C ALA A 84 -0.21 -2.23 0.39
N PRO A 85 -1.30 -2.65 -0.27
CA PRO A 85 -1.88 -3.98 -0.03
C PRO A 85 -0.94 -5.07 -0.55
N ILE A 86 -0.57 -6.03 0.30
CA ILE A 86 0.14 -7.24 -0.11
C ILE A 86 -0.90 -8.33 -0.36
N ALA A 87 -1.04 -8.78 -1.61
CA ALA A 87 -1.85 -9.93 -1.95
C ALA A 87 -1.19 -11.20 -1.40
N ASN A 88 -1.79 -11.81 -0.38
CA ASN A 88 -1.32 -13.06 0.17
C ASN A 88 -2.05 -14.21 -0.52
N GLY A 89 -1.43 -14.75 -1.56
CA GLY A 89 -1.84 -15.96 -2.28
C GLY A 89 -0.60 -16.58 -2.91
N SER A 90 -0.54 -17.91 -2.97
CA SER A 90 0.62 -18.70 -3.42
C SER A 90 1.05 -18.51 -4.88
N HIS A 91 0.53 -17.47 -5.56
CA HIS A 91 0.93 -17.01 -6.90
C HIS A 91 0.81 -15.47 -7.01
N ALA A 92 1.47 -14.72 -6.12
CA ALA A 92 1.47 -13.26 -6.15
C ALA A 92 2.64 -12.73 -6.99
N ASP A 93 2.42 -12.53 -8.29
CA ASP A 93 3.29 -11.74 -9.15
C ASP A 93 2.86 -10.26 -9.04
N ALA A 94 3.43 -9.54 -8.07
CA ALA A 94 3.09 -8.17 -7.77
C ALA A 94 4.16 -7.21 -8.33
N SER A 95 3.89 -6.60 -9.48
CA SER A 95 4.74 -5.51 -9.99
C SER A 95 4.26 -4.16 -9.46
N VAL A 96 5.10 -3.54 -8.63
CA VAL A 96 4.92 -2.18 -8.12
C VAL A 96 5.35 -1.19 -9.19
N HIS A 97 4.41 -0.41 -9.74
CA HIS A 97 4.70 0.75 -10.58
C HIS A 97 4.37 2.03 -9.81
N VAL A 98 5.39 2.79 -9.43
CA VAL A 98 5.28 4.13 -8.82
C VAL A 98 6.16 5.11 -9.61
N GLY A 99 5.54 6.09 -10.25
CA GLY A 99 6.10 7.43 -10.57
C GLY A 99 7.11 7.60 -11.74
N GLU A 100 6.68 8.37 -12.76
CA GLU A 100 7.37 9.08 -13.88
C GLU A 100 8.52 8.43 -14.71
N PRO A 101 8.57 8.70 -16.05
CA PRO A 101 9.36 7.93 -17.01
C PRO A 101 10.82 8.40 -17.01
N VAL A 102 11.58 7.97 -16.01
CA VAL A 102 13.04 7.96 -16.14
C VAL A 102 13.39 6.78 -17.05
N SER A 103 14.09 7.05 -18.14
CA SER A 103 14.58 6.06 -19.11
C SER A 103 15.19 4.87 -18.38
N ARG A 104 14.41 3.78 -18.24
CA ARG A 104 14.90 2.57 -17.58
C ARG A 104 16.08 2.06 -18.41
N PRO A 105 17.26 1.79 -17.82
CA PRO A 105 18.18 0.87 -18.45
C PRO A 105 17.40 -0.42 -18.72
N LYS A 106 17.50 -0.88 -19.97
CA LYS A 106 16.78 -2.04 -20.50
C LYS A 106 16.88 -3.16 -19.47
N LYS A 107 15.75 -3.54 -18.85
CA LYS A 107 15.69 -4.63 -17.88
C LYS A 107 16.36 -5.84 -18.57
N PRO A 108 17.41 -6.46 -18.00
CA PRO A 108 17.92 -7.69 -18.57
C PRO A 108 16.76 -8.68 -18.59
N ASP A 109 16.63 -9.32 -19.75
CA ASP A 109 15.59 -10.28 -20.06
C ASP A 109 15.50 -11.32 -18.93
N ASP A 110 14.43 -11.26 -18.13
CA ASP A 110 14.04 -12.24 -17.09
C ASP A 110 13.58 -13.56 -17.76
N GLY A 111 14.31 -14.00 -18.78
CA GLY A 111 14.34 -15.41 -19.13
C GLY A 111 14.89 -16.13 -17.92
N ASN A 112 14.24 -17.21 -17.51
CA ASN A 112 14.59 -18.11 -16.43
C ASN A 112 16.06 -18.60 -16.55
N ARG A 113 17.01 -17.73 -16.22
CA ARG A 113 18.44 -18.00 -16.26
C ARG A 113 18.76 -18.65 -14.91
N PRO A 114 19.10 -19.95 -14.88
CA PRO A 114 19.63 -20.52 -13.65
C PRO A 114 20.81 -19.65 -13.21
N ILE A 115 20.85 -19.29 -11.93
CA ILE A 115 21.96 -18.51 -11.36
C ILE A 115 23.23 -19.30 -11.66
N ASP A 116 24.09 -18.73 -12.50
CA ASP A 116 25.36 -19.37 -12.85
C ASP A 116 26.27 -19.29 -11.63
N ARG A 117 26.52 -20.46 -11.05
CA ARG A 117 27.29 -20.60 -9.83
C ARG A 117 28.73 -20.10 -10.02
N ASP A 118 29.32 -20.36 -11.18
CA ASP A 118 30.73 -20.01 -11.45
C ASP A 118 30.88 -18.49 -11.60
N GLU A 119 29.88 -17.85 -12.18
CA GLU A 119 29.81 -16.38 -12.28
C GLU A 119 29.70 -15.75 -10.89
N LEU A 120 28.85 -16.32 -10.03
CA LEU A 120 28.62 -15.82 -8.66
C LEU A 120 29.87 -16.00 -7.78
N GLU A 121 30.56 -17.15 -7.88
CA GLU A 121 31.82 -17.41 -7.17
C GLU A 121 32.89 -16.38 -7.56
N THR A 122 32.97 -16.04 -8.85
CA THR A 122 33.91 -15.04 -9.36
C THR A 122 33.59 -13.63 -8.87
N GLN A 123 32.30 -13.27 -8.80
CA GLN A 123 31.88 -11.96 -8.28
C GLN A 123 32.24 -11.79 -6.80
N PHE A 124 32.05 -12.81 -5.97
CA PHE A 124 32.40 -12.74 -4.55
C PHE A 124 33.91 -12.68 -4.29
N LEU A 125 34.71 -13.37 -5.10
CA LEU A 125 36.17 -13.31 -4.99
C LEU A 125 36.68 -11.87 -5.24
N ASN A 126 36.12 -11.20 -6.25
CA ASN A 126 36.53 -9.88 -6.69
C ASN A 126 35.88 -8.72 -5.90
N ALA A 127 34.85 -8.97 -5.10
CA ALA A 127 34.18 -7.94 -4.33
C ALA A 127 35.07 -7.39 -3.20
N GLU A 128 35.35 -6.09 -3.19
CA GLU A 128 36.18 -5.45 -2.16
C GLU A 128 35.43 -5.21 -0.84
N GLU A 129 34.11 -5.34 -0.85
CA GLU A 129 33.22 -5.04 0.28
C GLU A 129 33.24 -6.12 1.38
N PHE A 130 33.75 -7.32 1.08
CA PHE A 130 33.76 -8.45 2.01
C PHE A 130 35.16 -8.70 2.56
N SER A 131 35.23 -8.98 3.86
CA SER A 131 36.45 -9.50 4.46
C SER A 131 36.80 -10.90 3.93
N PRO A 132 38.08 -11.31 3.96
CA PRO A 132 38.49 -12.63 3.49
C PRO A 132 37.72 -13.79 4.16
N ASP A 133 37.42 -13.67 5.45
CA ASP A 133 36.67 -14.68 6.21
C ASP A 133 35.20 -14.78 5.77
N GLU A 134 34.57 -13.65 5.43
CA GLU A 134 33.21 -13.62 4.90
C GLU A 134 33.13 -14.25 3.51
N LYS A 135 34.10 -13.93 2.64
CA LYS A 135 34.23 -14.56 1.32
C LYS A 135 34.30 -16.08 1.43
N ILE A 136 35.13 -16.60 2.35
CA ILE A 136 35.26 -18.05 2.58
C ILE A 136 33.93 -18.66 3.04
N LYS A 137 33.23 -18.02 3.98
CA LYS A 137 31.93 -18.50 4.49
C LYS A 137 30.87 -18.55 3.39
N ILE A 138 30.81 -17.52 2.54
CA ILE A 138 29.85 -17.44 1.43
C ILE A 138 30.17 -18.51 0.38
N LEU A 139 31.43 -18.69 0.00
CA LEU A 139 31.85 -19.73 -0.96
C LEU A 139 31.57 -21.14 -0.43
N LEU A 140 31.80 -21.39 0.87
CA LEU A 140 31.43 -22.66 1.52
C LEU A 140 29.92 -22.91 1.50
N PHE A 141 29.12 -21.86 1.71
CA PHE A 141 27.67 -21.96 1.63
C PHE A 141 27.23 -22.33 0.21
N LEU A 142 27.73 -21.65 -0.82
CA LEU A 142 27.41 -21.92 -2.22
C LEU A 142 27.76 -23.36 -2.60
N LYS A 143 28.93 -23.83 -2.19
CA LYS A 143 29.40 -25.20 -2.48
C LYS A 143 28.55 -26.30 -1.84
N ASN A 144 27.98 -26.06 -0.66
CA ASN A 144 27.24 -27.07 0.10
C ASN A 144 25.72 -27.05 -0.16
N LYS A 145 25.16 -25.94 -0.66
CA LYS A 145 23.71 -25.70 -0.72
C LYS A 145 23.15 -25.51 -2.12
N VAL A 146 24.00 -25.21 -3.12
CA VAL A 146 23.59 -25.06 -4.51
C VAL A 146 23.98 -26.34 -5.27
N LYS A 147 22.97 -27.17 -5.60
CA LYS A 147 23.08 -28.35 -6.47
C LYS A 147 22.52 -28.04 -7.83
#